data_AF-A0A5D0RNM7-F1
#
_entry.id   AF-A0A5D0RNM7-F1
#
_cell.length_a   1.000
_cell.length_b   1.000
_cell.length_c   1.000
_cell.angle_alpha   90.00
_cell.angle_beta   90.00
_cell.angle_gamma   90.00
#
_symmetry.space_group_name_H-M   'P 1'
#
loop_
_entity.id
_entity.type
_entity.pdbx_description
1 polymer ?
#
loop_
_entity_poly.entity_id
_entity_poly.type
_entity_poly.pdbx_seq_one_letter_code
_entity_poly.pdbx_strand_id
1 'polypeptide(L)'
;MTPRLIIAATLSALALPAVAAPNETPYALSAAHDDFEAQLARLAQRRDEIGAAAGTAATLMAAHNAAQERLVLPLLGRAETSASGAAGADLPDRAHLEAELLQLHDGDVDLVTALVELYALAEETAEPEVARLAERMIWHQTGDVEVLYPAALLVEAALRARASEAQAVSGN
;
A
#
# COMPACT_ATOMS: atom_id res chain seq x y z
N MET A 1 17.69 -1.78 -29.58
CA MET A 1 17.35 -2.64 -28.42
C MET A 1 18.23 -2.20 -27.26
N THR A 2 17.62 -1.56 -26.26
CA THR A 2 18.30 -0.85 -25.16
C THR A 2 18.70 -1.83 -24.04
N PRO A 3 19.99 -1.97 -23.69
CA PRO A 3 20.49 -2.98 -22.75
C PRO A 3 20.15 -2.71 -21.28
N ARG A 4 19.42 -1.64 -20.96
CA ARG A 4 19.06 -1.26 -19.58
C ARG A 4 17.89 -2.04 -18.98
N LEU A 5 17.02 -2.63 -19.80
CA LEU A 5 15.84 -3.37 -19.33
C LEU A 5 16.15 -4.76 -18.76
N ILE A 6 17.32 -5.33 -19.04
CA ILE A 6 17.67 -6.71 -18.65
C ILE A 6 18.20 -6.79 -17.20
N ILE A 7 18.69 -5.67 -16.63
CA ILE A 7 19.31 -5.68 -15.30
C ILE A 7 18.28 -5.63 -14.16
N ALA A 8 17.10 -5.03 -14.37
CA ALA A 8 16.06 -4.98 -13.33
C ALA A 8 15.33 -6.33 -13.15
N ALA A 9 15.10 -7.07 -14.24
CA ALA A 9 14.37 -8.35 -14.21
C ALA A 9 15.18 -9.51 -13.60
N THR A 10 16.52 -9.44 -13.63
CA THR A 10 17.39 -10.55 -13.19
C THR A 10 17.68 -10.54 -11.68
N LEU A 11 17.53 -9.40 -10.98
CA LEU A 11 17.63 -9.33 -9.52
C LEU A 11 16.38 -9.83 -8.80
N SER A 12 15.21 -9.80 -9.44
CA SER A 12 13.95 -10.30 -8.85
C SER A 12 13.82 -11.83 -8.85
N ALA A 13 14.59 -12.54 -9.69
CA ALA A 13 14.48 -13.99 -9.84
C ALA A 13 15.32 -14.82 -8.84
N LEU A 14 16.23 -14.17 -8.11
CA LEU A 14 17.12 -14.83 -7.11
C LEU A 14 16.90 -14.34 -5.68
N ALA A 15 16.02 -13.37 -5.47
CA ALA A 15 15.43 -13.18 -4.16
C ALA A 15 14.51 -14.40 -3.94
N LEU A 16 14.96 -15.38 -3.13
CA LEU A 16 14.05 -16.02 -2.18
C LEU A 16 13.10 -14.92 -1.70
N PRO A 17 11.75 -15.10 -1.71
CA PRO A 17 10.85 -14.02 -1.33
C PRO A 17 11.45 -13.46 -0.06
N ALA A 18 11.96 -12.23 -0.15
CA ALA A 18 12.58 -11.60 0.99
C ALA A 18 11.38 -11.39 1.89
N VAL A 19 11.12 -12.39 2.74
CA VAL A 19 10.25 -12.24 3.88
C VAL A 19 10.87 -11.03 4.54
N ALA A 20 10.15 -9.91 4.51
CA ALA A 20 10.59 -8.70 5.18
C ALA A 20 11.11 -9.14 6.54
N ALA A 21 12.31 -8.68 6.94
CA ALA A 21 12.87 -9.14 8.20
C ALA A 21 11.79 -8.95 9.28
N PRO A 22 11.62 -9.90 10.22
CA PRO A 22 10.47 -9.91 11.11
C PRO A 22 10.29 -8.53 11.76
N ASN A 23 9.12 -7.94 11.57
CA ASN A 23 8.73 -6.58 12.01
C ASN A 23 9.17 -5.40 11.12
N GLU A 24 9.60 -5.63 9.88
CA GLU A 24 9.81 -4.59 8.87
C GLU A 24 8.62 -4.48 7.91
N THR A 25 8.38 -3.26 7.41
CA THR A 25 7.40 -2.98 6.36
C THR A 25 7.62 -3.86 5.13
N PRO A 26 6.58 -4.51 4.57
CA PRO A 26 6.72 -5.30 3.35
C PRO A 26 7.26 -4.46 2.18
N TYR A 27 8.51 -4.73 1.78
CA TYR A 27 9.21 -3.96 0.73
C TYR A 27 8.43 -3.85 -0.59
N ALA A 28 7.76 -4.93 -1.00
CA ALA A 28 7.03 -4.95 -2.26
C ALA A 28 5.90 -3.90 -2.33
N LEU A 29 5.25 -3.61 -1.19
CA LEU A 29 4.18 -2.63 -1.12
C LEU A 29 4.72 -1.20 -1.15
N SER A 30 5.72 -0.88 -0.33
CA SER A 30 6.39 0.44 -0.38
C SER A 30 7.05 0.71 -1.74
N ALA A 31 7.65 -0.29 -2.38
CA ALA A 31 8.22 -0.11 -3.72
C ALA A 31 7.16 0.20 -4.79
N ALA A 32 5.95 -0.36 -4.65
CA ALA A 32 4.83 -0.03 -5.54
C ALA A 32 4.37 1.43 -5.31
N HIS A 33 4.29 1.87 -4.06
CA HIS A 33 3.97 3.26 -3.71
C HIS A 33 4.95 4.25 -4.35
N ASP A 34 6.25 4.02 -4.16
CA ASP A 34 7.32 4.84 -4.74
C ASP A 34 7.23 4.92 -6.27
N ASP A 35 7.01 3.77 -6.94
CA ASP A 35 6.90 3.72 -8.40
C ASP A 35 5.65 4.46 -8.92
N PHE A 36 4.51 4.32 -8.24
CA PHE A 36 3.29 5.01 -8.59
C PHE A 36 3.39 6.52 -8.39
N GLU A 37 3.91 6.97 -7.25
CA GLU A 37 4.16 8.39 -6.99
C GLU A 37 5.11 8.98 -8.03
N ALA A 38 6.21 8.28 -8.34
CA ALA A 38 7.17 8.76 -9.33
C ALA A 38 6.55 8.85 -10.74
N GLN A 39 5.66 7.92 -11.12
CA GLN A 39 4.97 7.96 -12.40
C GLN A 39 3.97 9.12 -12.48
N LEU A 40 3.15 9.33 -11.44
CA LEU A 40 2.20 10.44 -11.37
C LEU A 40 2.92 11.78 -11.35
N ALA A 41 4.01 11.91 -10.57
CA ALA A 41 4.81 13.13 -10.52
C ALA A 41 5.40 13.51 -11.88
N ARG A 42 5.80 12.53 -12.70
CA ARG A 42 6.26 12.76 -14.07
C ARG A 42 5.12 13.23 -14.98
N LEU A 43 3.96 12.59 -14.91
CA LEU A 43 2.79 12.99 -15.70
C LEU A 43 2.29 14.39 -15.32
N ALA A 44 2.33 14.73 -14.03
CA ALA A 44 1.93 16.02 -13.50
C ALA A 44 2.75 17.21 -14.04
N GLN A 45 3.92 16.97 -14.67
CA GLN A 45 4.71 18.02 -15.31
C GLN A 45 4.13 18.48 -16.67
N ARG A 46 3.16 17.74 -17.21
CA ARG A 46 2.49 18.14 -18.45
C ARG A 46 1.65 19.40 -18.21
N ARG A 47 1.52 20.22 -19.26
CA ARG A 47 0.75 21.49 -19.23
C ARG A 47 -0.63 21.36 -19.84
N ASP A 48 -1.18 20.15 -19.84
CA ASP A 48 -2.48 19.78 -20.38
C ASP A 48 -3.38 19.17 -19.29
N GLU A 49 -4.58 18.74 -19.69
CA GLU A 49 -5.59 18.17 -18.78
C GLU A 49 -5.12 16.86 -18.13
N ILE A 50 -4.33 16.04 -18.84
CA ILE A 50 -3.67 14.86 -18.27
C ILE A 50 -2.72 15.25 -17.13
N GLY A 51 -1.92 16.31 -17.33
CA GLY A 51 -1.04 16.83 -16.29
C GLY A 51 -1.80 17.30 -15.04
N ALA A 52 -2.91 18.00 -15.23
CA ALA A 52 -3.75 18.47 -14.12
C ALA A 52 -4.40 17.30 -13.35
N ALA A 53 -4.96 16.31 -14.06
CA ALA A 53 -5.55 15.11 -13.45
C ALA A 53 -4.49 14.27 -12.71
N ALA A 54 -3.32 14.06 -13.33
CA ALA A 54 -2.22 13.34 -12.71
C ALA A 54 -1.67 14.07 -11.47
N GLY A 55 -1.64 15.41 -11.46
CA GLY A 55 -1.23 16.19 -10.30
C GLY A 55 -2.20 16.06 -9.12
N THR A 56 -3.50 15.98 -9.40
CA THR A 56 -4.53 15.71 -8.39
C THR A 56 -4.35 14.31 -7.81
N ALA A 57 -4.25 13.29 -8.68
CA ALA A 57 -4.00 11.92 -8.26
C ALA A 57 -2.67 11.77 -7.48
N ALA A 58 -1.61 12.46 -7.88
CA ALA A 58 -0.32 12.44 -7.18
C ALA A 58 -0.43 12.92 -5.73
N THR A 59 -1.17 14.01 -5.52
CA THR A 59 -1.35 14.60 -4.19
C THR A 59 -2.13 13.67 -3.27
N LEU A 60 -3.21 13.06 -3.80
CA LEU A 60 -4.04 12.11 -3.05
C LEU A 60 -3.26 10.81 -2.77
N MET A 61 -2.55 10.28 -3.76
CA MET A 61 -1.72 9.07 -3.64
C MET A 61 -0.65 9.24 -2.56
N ALA A 62 0.08 10.36 -2.54
CA ALA A 62 1.11 10.61 -1.53
C ALA A 62 0.53 10.65 -0.09
N ALA A 63 -0.63 11.29 0.08
CA ALA A 63 -1.31 11.34 1.38
C ALA A 63 -1.81 9.96 1.81
N HIS A 64 -2.40 9.20 0.90
CA HIS A 64 -2.89 7.85 1.12
C HIS A 64 -1.74 6.89 1.46
N ASN A 65 -0.67 6.86 0.66
CA ASN A 65 0.50 6.01 0.89
C ASN A 65 1.13 6.32 2.26
N ALA A 66 1.33 7.59 2.59
CA ALA A 66 1.87 7.98 3.90
C ALA A 66 1.00 7.51 5.08
N ALA A 67 -0.32 7.42 4.90
CA ALA A 67 -1.21 6.84 5.89
C ALA A 67 -1.06 5.32 5.97
N GLN A 68 -1.02 4.61 4.85
CA GLN A 68 -0.79 3.16 4.82
C GLN A 68 0.56 2.76 5.41
N GLU A 69 1.64 3.46 5.09
CA GLU A 69 2.98 3.18 5.61
C GLU A 69 3.08 3.38 7.12
N ARG A 70 2.27 4.30 7.67
CA ARG A 70 2.20 4.54 9.10
C ARG A 70 1.32 3.52 9.84
N LEU A 71 0.22 3.09 9.24
CA LEU A 71 -0.85 2.37 9.92
C LEU A 71 -0.93 0.89 9.54
N VAL A 72 -0.92 0.60 8.24
CA VAL A 72 -1.26 -0.72 7.68
C VAL A 72 -0.02 -1.58 7.54
N LEU A 73 1.01 -1.06 6.86
CA LEU A 73 2.19 -1.84 6.52
C LEU A 73 2.98 -2.33 7.75
N PRO A 74 3.12 -1.54 8.85
CA PRO A 74 3.79 -2.02 10.05
C PRO A 74 3.07 -3.21 10.69
N LEU A 75 1.73 -3.28 10.61
CA LEU A 75 0.98 -4.44 11.10
C LEU A 75 1.27 -5.67 10.25
N LEU A 76 1.26 -5.53 8.92
CA LEU A 76 1.58 -6.63 8.00
C LEU A 76 3.03 -7.13 8.16
N GLY A 77 3.98 -6.23 8.45
CA GLY A 77 5.37 -6.58 8.77
C GLY A 77 5.51 -7.50 9.99
N ARG A 78 4.49 -7.59 10.85
CA ARG A 78 4.44 -8.46 12.03
C ARG A 78 3.69 -9.78 11.80
N ALA A 79 3.28 -10.08 10.56
CA ALA A 79 2.54 -11.30 10.25
C ALA A 79 3.31 -12.57 10.65
N GLU A 80 4.62 -12.64 10.40
CA GLU A 80 5.45 -13.78 10.80
C GLU A 80 5.59 -13.90 12.32
N THR A 81 5.77 -12.77 13.02
CA THR A 81 5.78 -12.71 14.49
C THR A 81 4.48 -13.27 15.07
N SER A 82 3.35 -12.89 14.47
CA SER A 82 2.02 -13.39 14.83
C SER A 82 1.89 -14.90 14.58
N ALA A 83 2.36 -15.38 13.42
CA ALA A 83 2.29 -16.79 13.05
C ALA A 83 3.19 -17.70 13.91
N SER A 84 4.34 -17.19 14.36
CA SER A 84 5.30 -17.92 15.21
C SER A 84 4.88 -17.99 16.68
N GLY A 85 3.79 -17.32 17.07
CA GLY A 85 3.26 -17.32 18.44
C GLY A 85 4.06 -16.44 19.41
N ALA A 86 4.96 -15.59 18.90
CA ALA A 86 5.65 -14.62 19.73
C ALA A 86 4.70 -13.50 20.17
N ALA A 87 4.72 -13.16 21.46
CA ALA A 87 3.94 -12.04 21.97
C ALA A 87 4.47 -10.72 21.39
N GLY A 88 3.60 -9.97 20.73
CA GLY A 88 3.90 -8.61 20.31
C GLY A 88 3.67 -7.63 21.47
N ALA A 89 4.70 -6.86 21.83
CA ALA A 89 4.51 -5.65 22.61
C ALA A 89 4.16 -4.47 21.67
N ASP A 90 3.44 -3.49 22.20
CA ASP A 90 3.07 -2.23 21.54
C ASP A 90 2.20 -2.43 20.28
N LEU A 91 0.89 -2.58 20.50
CA LEU A 91 -0.12 -2.54 19.44
C LEU A 91 -0.89 -1.22 19.57
N PRO A 92 -1.29 -0.59 18.45
CA PRO A 92 -2.17 0.57 18.52
C PRO A 92 -3.47 0.22 19.23
N ASP A 93 -4.12 1.24 19.80
CA ASP A 93 -5.47 1.08 20.32
C ASP A 93 -6.42 0.60 19.19
N ARG A 94 -7.23 -0.42 19.47
CA ARG A 94 -8.06 -1.08 18.45
C ARG A 94 -9.13 -0.13 17.90
N ALA A 95 -9.78 0.63 18.77
CA ALA A 95 -10.84 1.56 18.35
C ALA A 95 -10.24 2.71 17.54
N HIS A 96 -9.06 3.19 17.93
CA HIS A 96 -8.32 4.18 17.15
C HIS A 96 -7.91 3.63 15.77
N LEU A 97 -7.38 2.41 15.69
CA LEU A 97 -7.00 1.77 14.42
C LEU A 97 -8.20 1.61 13.49
N GLU A 98 -9.34 1.14 13.99
CA GLU A 98 -10.56 1.00 13.19
C GLU A 98 -11.07 2.36 12.67
N ALA A 99 -10.99 3.42 13.49
CA ALA A 99 -11.36 4.76 13.08
C ALA A 99 -10.41 5.33 12.00
N GLU A 100 -9.09 5.13 12.15
CA GLU A 100 -8.11 5.56 11.16
C GLU A 100 -8.26 4.79 9.83
N LEU A 101 -8.57 3.49 9.88
CA LEU A 101 -8.84 2.70 8.68
C LEU A 101 -10.12 3.15 7.95
N LEU A 102 -11.14 3.60 8.69
CA LEU A 102 -12.33 4.18 8.07
C LEU A 102 -12.00 5.49 7.34
N GLN A 103 -11.18 6.35 7.96
CA GLN A 103 -10.72 7.58 7.30
C GLN A 103 -9.84 7.28 6.08
N LEU A 104 -9.01 6.26 6.15
CA LEU A 104 -8.21 5.80 5.02
C LEU A 104 -9.11 5.36 3.87
N HIS A 105 -10.18 4.61 4.16
CA HIS A 105 -11.18 4.21 3.16
C HIS A 105 -11.87 5.40 2.47
N ASP A 106 -12.21 6.46 3.22
CA ASP A 106 -12.73 7.69 2.61
C ASP A 106 -11.70 8.30 1.64
N GLY A 107 -10.42 8.28 2.01
CA GLY A 107 -9.31 8.69 1.15
C GLY A 107 -9.16 7.83 -0.11
N ASP A 108 -9.43 6.51 -0.02
CA ASP A 108 -9.41 5.60 -1.17
C ASP A 108 -10.46 5.98 -2.20
N VAL A 109 -11.66 6.39 -1.75
CA VAL A 109 -12.74 6.84 -2.65
C VAL A 109 -12.32 8.08 -3.44
N ASP A 110 -11.71 9.06 -2.77
CA ASP A 110 -11.23 10.28 -3.42
C ASP A 110 -10.10 9.95 -4.43
N LEU A 111 -9.14 9.11 -4.04
CA LEU A 111 -8.04 8.70 -4.89
C LEU A 111 -8.51 7.90 -6.12
N VAL A 112 -9.37 6.89 -5.92
CA VAL A 112 -9.93 6.09 -7.02
C VAL A 112 -10.73 6.98 -7.97
N THR A 113 -11.49 7.95 -7.45
CA THR A 113 -12.21 8.91 -8.30
C THR A 113 -11.25 9.70 -9.19
N ALA A 114 -10.18 10.26 -8.62
CA ALA A 114 -9.17 10.99 -9.39
C ALA A 114 -8.45 10.10 -10.42
N LEU A 115 -8.21 8.83 -10.10
CA LEU A 115 -7.61 7.87 -11.03
C LEU A 115 -8.56 7.48 -12.17
N VAL A 116 -9.87 7.37 -11.90
CA VAL A 116 -10.90 7.12 -12.93
C VAL A 116 -10.98 8.32 -13.89
N GLU A 117 -10.89 9.55 -13.38
CA GLU A 117 -10.83 10.75 -14.23
C GLU A 117 -9.58 10.76 -15.12
N LEU A 118 -8.41 10.43 -14.55
CA LEU A 118 -7.16 10.29 -15.31
C LEU A 118 -7.27 9.20 -16.40
N TYR A 119 -7.89 8.06 -16.07
CA TYR A 119 -8.14 6.98 -17.02
C TYR A 119 -9.04 7.44 -18.17
N ALA A 120 -10.16 8.09 -17.87
CA ALA A 120 -11.11 8.56 -18.87
C ALA A 120 -10.47 9.57 -19.84
N LEU A 121 -9.72 10.55 -19.32
CA LEU A 121 -8.99 11.51 -20.15
C LEU A 121 -7.93 10.82 -21.02
N ALA A 122 -7.25 9.81 -20.50
CA ALA A 122 -6.25 9.06 -21.25
C ALA A 122 -6.89 8.26 -22.41
N GLU A 123 -8.07 7.68 -22.20
CA GLU A 123 -8.81 7.00 -23.26
C GLU A 123 -9.31 7.99 -24.32
N GLU A 124 -9.86 9.14 -23.91
CA GLU A 124 -10.34 10.19 -24.83
C GLU A 124 -9.22 10.78 -25.69
N THR A 125 -8.01 10.87 -25.15
CA THR A 125 -6.83 11.41 -25.83
C THR A 125 -5.96 10.35 -26.51
N ALA A 126 -6.40 9.08 -26.50
CA ALA A 126 -5.66 7.94 -27.07
C ALA A 126 -4.23 7.79 -26.53
N GLU A 127 -4.07 7.93 -25.21
CA GLU A 127 -2.82 7.79 -24.44
C GLU A 127 -2.83 6.46 -23.65
N PRO A 128 -2.71 5.29 -24.32
CA PRO A 128 -2.97 3.99 -23.71
C PRO A 128 -1.98 3.59 -22.59
N GLU A 129 -0.81 4.23 -22.53
CA GLU A 129 0.14 4.02 -21.43
C GLU A 129 -0.34 4.69 -20.13
N VAL A 130 -0.98 5.87 -20.23
CA VAL A 130 -1.54 6.58 -19.08
C VAL A 130 -2.80 5.87 -18.59
N ALA A 131 -3.66 5.40 -19.50
CA ALA A 131 -4.84 4.61 -19.14
C ALA A 131 -4.44 3.33 -18.37
N ARG A 132 -3.46 2.57 -18.87
CA ARG A 132 -2.93 1.38 -18.17
C ARG A 132 -2.27 1.71 -16.83
N LEU A 133 -1.68 2.89 -16.67
CA LEU A 133 -1.12 3.31 -15.39
C LEU A 133 -2.24 3.53 -14.36
N ALA A 134 -3.25 4.33 -14.73
CA ALA A 134 -4.40 4.61 -13.88
C ALA A 134 -5.15 3.34 -13.49
N GLU A 135 -5.38 2.43 -14.44
CA GLU A 135 -6.01 1.13 -14.19
C GLU A 135 -5.24 0.28 -13.17
N ARG A 136 -3.91 0.18 -13.30
CA ARG A 136 -3.09 -0.56 -12.32
C ARG A 136 -3.17 0.04 -10.92
N MET A 137 -3.20 1.37 -10.82
CA MET A 137 -3.35 2.04 -9.53
C MET A 137 -4.73 1.80 -8.94
N ILE A 138 -5.80 1.81 -9.75
CA ILE A 138 -7.15 1.46 -9.30
C ILE A 138 -7.18 0.04 -8.74
N TRP A 139 -6.58 -0.94 -9.43
CA TRP A 139 -6.51 -2.32 -8.94
C TRP A 139 -5.71 -2.46 -7.66
N HIS A 140 -4.62 -1.69 -7.51
CA HIS A 140 -3.86 -1.63 -6.25
C HIS A 140 -4.77 -1.17 -5.11
N GLN A 141 -5.46 -0.05 -5.29
CA GLN A 141 -6.37 0.52 -4.27
C GLN A 141 -7.53 -0.42 -3.93
N THR A 142 -8.11 -1.11 -4.92
CA THR A 142 -9.10 -2.17 -4.67
C THR A 142 -8.51 -3.33 -3.87
N GLY A 143 -7.28 -3.75 -4.20
CA GLY A 143 -6.57 -4.79 -3.46
C GLY A 143 -6.30 -4.39 -2.00
N ASP A 144 -6.05 -3.12 -1.75
CA ASP A 144 -5.81 -2.61 -0.40
C ASP A 144 -7.06 -2.78 0.47
N VAL A 145 -8.22 -2.36 -0.05
CA VAL A 145 -9.52 -2.48 0.63
C VAL A 145 -9.96 -3.94 0.78
N GLU A 146 -9.86 -4.73 -0.28
CA GLU A 146 -10.36 -6.11 -0.30
C GLU A 146 -9.46 -7.09 0.45
N VAL A 147 -8.15 -6.81 0.52
CA VAL A 147 -7.14 -7.76 0.99
C VAL A 147 -6.26 -7.17 2.08
N LEU A 148 -5.58 -6.05 1.85
CA LEU A 148 -4.56 -5.57 2.79
C LEU A 148 -5.15 -5.13 4.13
N TYR A 149 -6.22 -4.34 4.14
CA TYR A 149 -6.80 -3.86 5.41
C TYR A 149 -7.39 -4.99 6.25
N PRO A 150 -8.17 -5.93 5.67
CA PRO A 150 -8.60 -7.12 6.40
C PRO A 150 -7.41 -7.93 6.94
N ALA A 151 -6.34 -8.10 6.16
CA ALA A 151 -5.14 -8.81 6.60
C ALA A 151 -4.44 -8.10 7.77
N ALA A 152 -4.30 -6.77 7.73
CA ALA A 152 -3.70 -6.00 8.81
C ALA A 152 -4.50 -6.12 10.11
N LEU A 153 -5.83 -6.07 10.03
CA LEU A 153 -6.73 -6.27 11.16
C LEU A 153 -6.64 -7.69 11.75
N LEU A 154 -6.46 -8.70 10.91
CA LEU A 154 -6.28 -10.10 11.35
C LEU A 154 -4.93 -10.28 12.07
N VAL A 155 -3.86 -9.71 11.53
CA VAL A 155 -2.53 -9.77 12.16
C VAL A 155 -2.56 -9.07 13.52
N GLU A 156 -3.16 -7.88 13.61
CA GLU A 156 -3.32 -7.15 14.87
C GLU A 156 -4.10 -7.96 15.90
N ALA A 157 -5.26 -8.52 15.52
CA ALA A 157 -6.09 -9.31 16.42
C ALA A 157 -5.35 -10.55 16.95
N ALA A 158 -4.60 -11.22 16.09
CA ALA A 158 -3.79 -12.38 16.47
C ALA A 158 -2.67 -12.00 17.44
N LEU A 159 -1.95 -10.88 17.22
CA LEU A 159 -0.93 -10.40 18.15
C LEU A 159 -1.52 -10.04 19.52
N ARG A 160 -2.72 -9.42 19.55
CA ARG A 160 -3.42 -9.05 20.78
C ARG A 160 -3.86 -10.28 21.59
N ALA A 161 -4.37 -11.30 20.92
CA ALA A 161 -4.74 -12.57 21.55
C ALA A 161 -3.53 -13.21 22.24
N ARG A 162 -2.37 -13.24 21.56
CA ARG A 162 -1.12 -13.80 22.12
C ARG A 162 -0.58 -12.98 23.28
N ALA A 163 -0.64 -11.66 23.23
CA ALA A 163 -0.23 -10.81 24.35
C ALA A 163 -1.09 -11.06 25.60
N SER A 164 -2.40 -11.28 25.43
CA SER A 164 -3.33 -11.57 26.51
C SER A 164 -3.05 -12.95 27.15
N GLU A 165 -2.78 -13.96 26.33
CA GLU A 165 -2.38 -15.30 26.80
C GLU A 165 -1.06 -15.26 27.60
N ALA A 166 -0.05 -14.54 27.12
CA ALA A 166 1.24 -14.42 27.79
C ALA A 166 1.12 -13.76 29.18
N GLN A 167 0.26 -12.74 29.30
CA GLN A 167 -0.01 -12.07 30.58
C GLN A 167 -0.73 -12.99 31.57
N ALA A 168 -1.69 -13.80 31.11
CA ALA A 168 -2.39 -14.76 31.95
C ALA A 168 -1.46 -15.85 32.51
N VAL A 169 -0.45 -16.28 31.75
CA VAL A 169 0.56 -17.26 32.21
C VAL A 169 1.54 -16.65 33.20
N SER A 170 1.91 -15.38 33.06
CA SER A 170 2.87 -14.70 33.96
C SER A 170 2.26 -14.19 35.27
N GLY A 171 0.93 -14.09 35.36
CA GLY A 171 0.21 -13.62 36.56
C GLY A 171 -0.17 -14.71 37.56
N ASN A 172 0.23 -15.97 37.31
CA ASN A 172 -0.04 -17.16 38.12
C ASN A 172 1.28 -17.71 38.68
#